data_AF-A0A7W1MV94-F1
#
_entry.id   AF-A0A7W1MV94-F1
#
_cell.length_a   1.000
_cell.length_b   1.000
_cell.length_c   1.000
_cell.angle_alpha   90.00
_cell.angle_beta   90.00
_cell.angle_gamma   90.00
#
_symmetry.space_group_name_H-M   'P 1'
#
loop_
_entity.id
_entity.type
_entity.pdbx_description
1 polymer ?
#
loop_
_entity_poly.entity_id
_entity_poly.type
_entity_poly.pdbx_seq_one_letter_code
_entity_poly.pdbx_strand_id
1 'polypeptide(L)'
;MLEPNDAVILIDAAPRGEEPGTIFLLELEINKVDKAGDESVNGHTMNPVAVLQLVRSLGGFPGKLYLVGCEPAVLETDELKLSEKVRAAVPLALDMIKELLQKLLYENGNTPKDGTELETRTEGSSSR
;
A
#
# COMPACT_ATOMS: atom_id res chain seq x y z
N MET A 1 -5.82 -10.86 -12.71
CA MET A 1 -6.13 -9.50 -12.22
C MET A 1 -5.79 -9.45 -10.74
N LEU A 2 -5.42 -8.28 -10.20
CA LEU A 2 -5.52 -8.08 -8.75
C LEU A 2 -7.02 -8.07 -8.42
N GLU A 3 -7.45 -8.98 -7.55
CA GLU A 3 -8.81 -8.97 -7.00
C GLU A 3 -9.07 -7.63 -6.28
N PRO A 4 -10.33 -7.18 -6.15
CA PRO A 4 -10.65 -6.02 -5.35
C PRO A 4 -10.17 -6.25 -3.90
N ASN A 5 -9.16 -5.47 -3.49
CA ASN A 5 -8.63 -5.47 -2.14
C ASN A 5 -8.89 -4.10 -1.51
N ASP A 6 -9.31 -4.11 -0.24
CA ASP A 6 -9.52 -2.87 0.54
C ASP A 6 -8.21 -2.07 0.70
N ALA A 7 -7.06 -2.76 0.70
CA ALA A 7 -5.74 -2.16 0.74
C ALA A 7 -4.67 -3.03 0.06
N VAL A 8 -3.61 -2.40 -0.45
CA VAL A 8 -2.40 -3.03 -1.00
C VAL A 8 -1.17 -2.42 -0.34
N ILE A 9 -0.26 -3.27 0.14
CA ILE A 9 1.03 -2.87 0.71
C ILE A 9 2.13 -3.40 -0.22
N LEU A 10 2.88 -2.50 -0.83
CA LEU A 10 4.07 -2.78 -1.62
C LEU A 10 5.31 -2.76 -0.73
N ILE A 11 6.28 -3.62 -1.01
CA ILE A 11 7.56 -3.66 -0.32
C ILE A 11 8.65 -3.63 -1.38
N ASP A 12 9.54 -2.63 -1.32
CA ASP A 12 10.58 -2.45 -2.34
C ASP A 12 11.86 -1.82 -1.80
N ALA A 13 12.97 -2.02 -2.51
CA ALA A 13 14.20 -1.25 -2.33
C ALA A 13 14.08 0.05 -3.15
N ALA A 14 13.91 1.17 -2.46
CA ALA A 14 13.54 2.44 -3.09
C ALA A 14 14.51 3.53 -2.64
N PRO A 15 15.47 3.94 -3.50
CA PRO A 15 16.48 4.92 -3.15
C PRO A 15 15.85 6.31 -2.97
N ARG A 16 16.21 6.97 -1.88
CA ARG A 16 15.76 8.32 -1.52
C ARG A 16 16.90 9.21 -1.06
N GLY A 17 18.13 8.69 -1.05
CA GLY A 17 19.31 9.43 -0.60
C GLY A 17 19.46 9.43 0.93
N GLU A 18 18.78 8.52 1.61
CA GLU A 18 18.93 8.29 3.05
C GLU A 18 20.11 7.34 3.34
N GLU A 19 20.35 7.03 4.61
CA GLU A 19 21.33 5.98 4.96
C GLU A 19 20.82 4.59 4.56
N PRO A 20 21.66 3.70 3.99
CA PRO A 20 21.24 2.34 3.64
C PRO A 20 20.65 1.56 4.81
N GLY A 21 19.54 0.85 4.57
CA GLY A 21 18.77 0.17 5.60
C GLY A 21 17.71 1.04 6.29
N THR A 22 17.62 2.33 5.95
CA THR A 22 16.52 3.18 6.42
C THR A 22 15.20 2.64 5.85
N ILE A 23 14.23 2.34 6.73
CA ILE A 23 12.88 1.94 6.35
C ILE A 23 11.95 3.15 6.40
N PHE A 24 11.06 3.26 5.42
CA PHE A 24 10.05 4.31 5.37
C PHE A 24 8.71 3.77 4.86
N LEU A 25 7.63 4.46 5.25
CA LEU A 25 6.27 4.20 4.81
C LEU A 25 5.73 5.40 4.05
N LEU A 26 5.20 5.16 2.85
CA LEU A 26 4.48 6.15 2.07
C LEU A 26 3.04 5.67 1.82
N GLU A 27 2.08 6.57 2.00
CA GLU A 27 0.74 6.38 1.44
C GLU A 27 0.74 6.96 0.02
N LEU A 28 0.39 6.13 -0.96
CA LEU A 28 0.43 6.49 -2.36
C LEU A 28 -0.96 6.89 -2.84
N GLU A 29 -1.10 8.13 -3.27
CA GLU A 29 -2.32 8.59 -3.93
C GLU A 29 -2.34 8.09 -5.38
N ILE A 30 -3.19 7.10 -5.66
CA ILE A 30 -3.34 6.51 -7.01
C ILE A 30 -3.63 7.57 -8.08
N ASN A 31 -4.35 8.65 -7.75
CA ASN A 31 -4.63 9.75 -8.67
C ASN A 31 -3.42 10.66 -8.97
N LYS A 32 -2.41 10.69 -8.08
CA LYS A 32 -1.15 11.42 -8.29
C LYS A 32 -0.08 10.54 -8.92
N VAL A 33 -0.18 9.23 -8.73
CA VAL A 33 0.67 8.23 -9.36
C VAL A 33 0.66 8.36 -10.89
N ASP A 34 -0.45 8.73 -11.53
CA ASP A 34 -0.54 8.96 -12.99
C ASP A 34 0.46 10.01 -13.52
N LYS A 35 0.99 10.89 -12.66
CA LYS A 35 1.95 11.95 -13.03
C LYS A 35 3.41 11.57 -12.84
N ALA A 36 3.71 10.40 -12.26
CA ALA A 36 5.08 9.93 -12.05
C ALA A 36 5.70 9.29 -13.30
N GLY A 37 5.20 9.62 -14.50
CA GLY A 37 5.76 9.18 -15.76
C GLY A 37 6.81 10.16 -16.27
N ASP A 38 8.05 10.05 -15.79
CA ASP A 38 9.25 10.39 -16.61
C ASP A 38 10.59 9.94 -16.00
N GLU A 39 10.64 9.42 -14.76
CA GLU A 39 11.94 9.05 -14.17
C GLU A 39 12.29 7.59 -14.44
N SER A 40 13.05 7.41 -15.52
CA SER A 40 13.87 6.24 -15.90
C SER A 40 13.29 4.86 -15.59
N VAL A 41 12.55 4.34 -16.57
CA VAL A 41 12.18 2.92 -16.66
C VAL A 41 13.45 2.09 -16.91
N ASN A 42 14.12 1.64 -15.85
CA ASN A 42 15.10 0.57 -15.98
C ASN A 42 14.33 -0.76 -16.05
N GLY A 43 14.29 -1.37 -17.24
CA GLY A 43 13.51 -2.58 -17.56
C GLY A 43 13.89 -3.87 -16.81
N HIS A 44 14.79 -3.79 -15.83
CA HIS A 44 15.13 -4.91 -14.93
C HIS A 44 14.39 -4.88 -13.60
N THR A 45 13.74 -3.77 -13.27
CA THR A 45 12.93 -3.61 -12.05
C THR A 45 11.55 -3.19 -12.49
N MET A 46 10.58 -4.11 -12.40
CA MET A 46 9.19 -3.75 -12.65
C MET A 46 8.78 -2.75 -11.57
N ASN A 47 8.69 -1.46 -11.92
CA ASN A 47 8.25 -0.44 -10.97
C ASN A 47 6.81 -0.81 -10.56
N PRO A 48 6.58 -1.20 -9.29
CA PRO A 48 5.27 -1.70 -8.87
C PRO A 48 4.18 -0.62 -9.00
N VAL A 49 4.57 0.66 -9.00
CA VAL A 49 3.69 1.79 -9.29
C VAL A 49 3.12 1.72 -10.72
N ALA A 50 3.94 1.37 -11.71
CA ALA A 50 3.50 1.25 -13.11
C ALA A 50 2.55 0.06 -13.32
N VAL A 51 2.73 -1.04 -12.58
CA VAL A 51 1.80 -2.19 -12.60
C VAL A 51 0.44 -1.78 -12.06
N LEU A 52 0.41 -0.98 -10.99
CA LEU A 52 -0.84 -0.49 -10.40
C LEU A 52 -1.56 0.51 -11.31
N GLN A 53 -0.82 1.38 -12.03
CA GLN A 53 -1.39 2.22 -13.08
C GLN A 53 -2.07 1.38 -14.18
N LEU A 54 -1.41 0.32 -14.64
CA LEU A 54 -1.97 -0.59 -15.64
C LEU A 54 -3.24 -1.27 -15.11
N VAL A 55 -3.22 -1.81 -13.89
CA VAL A 55 -4.38 -2.46 -13.26
C VAL A 55 -5.57 -1.49 -13.17
N ARG A 56 -5.33 -0.22 -12.87
CA ARG A 56 -6.34 0.83 -12.88
C ARG A 56 -6.88 1.14 -14.26
N SER A 57 -6.02 1.25 -15.27
CA SER A 57 -6.46 1.48 -16.65
C SER A 57 -7.38 0.36 -17.17
N LEU A 58 -7.26 -0.84 -16.59
CA LEU A 58 -8.09 -2.01 -16.86
C LEU A 58 -9.35 -2.10 -15.95
N GLY A 59 -9.62 -1.10 -15.11
CA GLY A 59 -10.80 -1.03 -14.25
C GLY A 59 -10.63 -1.64 -12.86
N GLY A 60 -9.44 -2.10 -12.47
CA GLY A 60 -9.17 -2.56 -11.11
C GLY A 60 -8.79 -1.40 -10.18
N PHE A 61 -9.38 -1.31 -9.01
CA PHE A 61 -9.02 -0.29 -8.02
C PHE A 61 -8.57 -0.95 -6.72
N PRO A 62 -7.26 -0.97 -6.41
CA PRO A 62 -6.83 -1.29 -5.05
C PRO A 62 -7.28 -0.12 -4.17
N GLY A 63 -7.95 -0.38 -3.05
CA GLY A 63 -8.48 0.68 -2.18
C GLY A 63 -7.39 1.62 -1.66
N LYS A 64 -6.86 1.38 -0.46
CA LYS A 64 -5.71 2.11 0.06
C LYS A 64 -4.40 1.53 -0.50
N LEU A 65 -3.42 2.36 -0.82
CA LEU A 65 -2.13 1.91 -1.35
C LEU A 65 -0.97 2.44 -0.51
N TYR A 66 -0.12 1.54 -0.05
CA TYR A 66 1.05 1.85 0.76
C TYR A 66 2.33 1.29 0.13
N LEU A 67 3.45 2.00 0.31
CA LEU A 67 4.80 1.52 0.01
C LEU A 67 5.62 1.50 1.30
N VAL A 68 6.09 0.32 1.69
CA VAL A 68 7.13 0.12 2.69
C VAL A 68 8.45 -0.01 1.94
N GLY A 69 9.22 1.08 1.92
CA GLY A 69 10.49 1.15 1.22
C GLY A 69 11.68 0.93 2.15
N CYS A 70 12.77 0.40 1.59
CA CYS A 70 14.07 0.32 2.24
C CYS A 70 15.12 1.01 1.38
N GLU A 71 15.94 1.89 1.98
CA GLU A 71 17.08 2.49 1.28
C GLU A 71 18.11 1.39 0.95
N PRO A 72 18.43 1.16 -0.34
CA PRO A 72 19.41 0.16 -0.72
C PRO A 72 20.83 0.59 -0.34
N ALA A 73 21.71 -0.38 -0.14
CA ALA A 73 23.14 -0.10 -0.21
C ALA A 73 23.59 -0.18 -1.68
N VAL A 74 24.59 0.64 -2.06
CA VAL A 74 25.30 0.42 -3.31
C VAL A 74 26.07 -0.90 -3.18
N LEU A 75 25.72 -1.89 -4.00
CA LEU A 75 26.45 -3.15 -4.08
C LEU A 75 27.49 -3.03 -5.18
N GLU A 76 28.76 -3.19 -4.84
CA GLU A 76 29.87 -3.19 -5.81
C GLU A 76 30.06 -4.56 -6.49
N THR A 77 29.23 -5.54 -6.15
CA THR A 77 29.34 -6.93 -6.62
C THR A 77 28.02 -7.41 -7.21
N ASP A 78 28.09 -8.27 -8.23
CA ASP A 78 26.93 -8.94 -8.83
C ASP A 78 26.33 -10.05 -7.93
N GLU A 79 26.62 -10.02 -6.63
CA GLU A 79 26.12 -11.03 -5.70
C GLU A 79 24.65 -10.73 -5.31
N LEU A 80 23.79 -11.75 -5.43
CA LEU A 80 22.41 -11.72 -4.95
C LEU A 80 22.33 -11.87 -3.42
N LYS A 81 22.92 -10.93 -2.68
CA LYS A 81 22.89 -10.88 -1.22
C LYS A 81 22.43 -9.51 -0.74
N LEU A 82 21.74 -9.49 0.41
CA LEU A 82 21.46 -8.26 1.11
C LEU A 82 22.75 -7.74 1.76
N SER A 83 22.95 -6.42 1.71
CA SER A 83 23.99 -5.78 2.53
C SER A 83 23.67 -5.98 4.01
N GLU A 84 24.69 -5.87 4.87
CA GLU A 84 24.50 -6.04 6.31
C GLU A 84 23.45 -5.06 6.86
N LYS A 85 23.47 -3.81 6.40
CA LYS A 85 22.52 -2.77 6.80
C LYS A 85 21.08 -3.10 6.37
N VAL A 86 20.88 -3.48 5.11
CA VAL A 86 19.54 -3.85 4.60
C VAL A 86 19.03 -5.11 5.28
N ARG A 87 19.89 -6.10 5.52
CA ARG A 87 19.54 -7.32 6.26
C ARG A 87 19.09 -7.00 7.70
N ALA A 88 19.78 -6.08 8.38
CA ALA A 88 19.42 -5.63 9.72
C ALA A 88 18.09 -4.85 9.76
N ALA A 89 17.68 -4.27 8.62
CA ALA A 89 16.45 -3.51 8.49
C ALA A 89 15.20 -4.38 8.28
N VAL A 90 15.36 -5.64 7.86
CA VAL A 90 14.22 -6.55 7.57
C VAL A 90 13.27 -6.73 8.77
N PRO A 91 13.75 -6.98 10.01
CA PRO A 91 12.87 -7.06 11.18
C PRO A 91 12.08 -5.77 11.41
N LEU A 92 12.71 -4.60 11.21
CA LEU A 92 12.06 -3.30 11.36
C LEU A 92 10.94 -3.11 10.33
N ALA A 93 11.19 -3.50 9.08
CA ALA A 93 10.17 -3.48 8.03
C ALA A 93 8.99 -4.41 8.37
N LEU A 94 9.26 -5.61 8.90
CA LEU A 94 8.21 -6.54 9.31
C LEU A 94 7.34 -5.99 10.43
N ASP A 95 7.93 -5.32 11.42
CA ASP A 95 7.18 -4.73 12.52
C ASP A 95 6.32 -3.56 12.04
N MET A 96 6.85 -2.70 11.16
CA MET A 96 6.08 -1.64 10.50
C MET A 96 4.89 -2.20 9.68
N ILE A 97 5.10 -3.28 8.93
CA ILE A 97 4.04 -3.94 8.16
C ILE A 97 2.96 -4.51 9.09
N LYS A 98 3.33 -5.14 10.21
CA LYS A 98 2.35 -5.68 11.18
C LYS A 98 1.51 -4.57 11.80
N GLU A 99 2.13 -3.46 12.18
CA GLU A 99 1.41 -2.29 12.71
C GLU A 99 0.43 -1.72 11.68
N LEU A 100 0.86 -1.59 10.42
CA LEU A 100 0.01 -1.14 9.33
C LEU A 100 -1.16 -2.10 9.08
N LEU A 101 -0.91 -3.41 9.06
CA LEU A 101 -1.96 -4.43 8.93
C LEU A 101 -2.97 -4.36 10.08
N GLN A 102 -2.52 -4.22 11.32
CA GLN A 102 -3.42 -4.07 12.46
C GLN A 102 -4.32 -2.85 12.29
N LYS A 103 -3.74 -1.69 11.94
CA LYS A 103 -4.50 -0.46 11.69
C LYS A 103 -5.58 -0.67 10.61
N LEU A 104 -5.21 -1.27 9.48
CA LEU A 104 -6.14 -1.53 8.38
C LEU A 104 -7.27 -2.49 8.78
N LEU A 105 -6.96 -3.52 9.56
CA LEU A 105 -7.95 -4.47 10.06
C LEU A 105 -8.92 -3.82 11.07
N TYR A 106 -8.43 -2.95 11.96
CA TYR A 106 -9.27 -2.19 12.88
C TYR A 106 -10.21 -1.23 12.13
N GLU A 107 -9.69 -0.51 11.12
CA GLU A 107 -10.49 0.41 10.31
C GLU A 107 -11.60 -0.33 9.56
N ASN A 108 -11.31 -1.48 8.96
CA ASN A 108 -12.30 -2.28 8.22
C ASN A 108 -13.32 -2.97 9.15
N GLY A 109 -12.95 -3.28 10.39
CA GLY A 109 -13.85 -3.84 11.40
C GLY A 109 -14.82 -2.81 12.01
N ASN A 110 -14.52 -1.52 11.88
CA ASN A 110 -15.25 -0.43 12.54
C ASN A 110 -16.01 0.49 11.57
N THR A 111 -15.93 0.24 10.26
CA THR A 111 -16.82 0.87 9.26
C THR A 111 -18.21 0.26 9.35
N PRO A 112 -19.28 1.04 9.66
CA PRO A 112 -20.65 0.58 9.50
C PRO A 112 -20.82 0.13 8.04
N LYS A 113 -21.24 -1.13 7.83
CA LYS A 113 -21.65 -1.57 6.51
C LYS A 113 -22.92 -0.81 6.16
N ASP A 114 -22.77 0.21 5.33
CA ASP A 114 -23.90 1.02 4.88
C ASP A 114 -24.90 0.10 4.15
N GLY A 115 -26.16 0.13 4.59
CA GLY A 115 -27.24 -0.68 4.02
C GLY A 115 -27.97 -1.61 4.98
N THR A 116 -28.63 -1.06 6.01
CA THR A 116 -29.96 -1.59 6.39
C THR A 116 -30.95 -0.42 6.44
N GLU A 117 -31.86 -0.47 5.48
CA GLU A 117 -33.00 0.41 5.26
C GLU A 117 -33.73 0.73 6.57
N LEU A 118 -33.85 2.02 6.86
CA LEU A 118 -34.61 2.54 7.97
C LEU A 118 -36.11 2.39 7.65
N GLU A 119 -36.70 1.23 7.95
CA GLU A 119 -38.17 1.12 7.97
C GLU A 119 -38.71 1.94 9.15
N THR A 120 -39.18 3.14 8.83
CA THR A 120 -39.99 3.96 9.73
C THR A 120 -41.32 3.26 10.01
N ARG A 121 -41.43 2.56 11.14
CA ARG A 121 -42.74 2.20 11.70
C ARG A 121 -43.39 3.42 12.31
N THR A 122 -44.26 4.06 11.53
CA THR A 122 -45.27 4.99 12.04
C THR A 122 -46.45 4.15 12.53
N GLU A 123 -46.51 3.80 13.81
CA GLU A 123 -47.76 3.32 14.41
C GLU A 123 -48.56 4.54 14.87
N GLY A 124 -49.62 4.81 14.10
CA GLY A 124 -50.61 5.83 14.40
C GLY A 124 -51.35 5.51 15.69
N SER A 125 -51.21 6.40 16.66
CA SER A 125 -52.15 6.53 17.78
C SER A 125 -53.52 6.93 17.23
N SER A 126 -54.45 5.98 17.19
CA SER A 126 -55.88 6.26 17.02
C SER A 126 -56.58 6.12 18.35
N SER A 127 -57.02 7.25 18.88
CA SER A 127 -57.91 7.35 20.03
C SER A 127 -59.33 6.89 19.67
N ARG A 128 -59.92 6.04 20.50
CA ARG A 128 -61.29 6.08 21.06
C ARG A 128 -61.79 4.71 21.48
#